data_AF-A0A1I8CVN0-F1
#
_entry.id   AF-A0A1I8CVN0-F1
#
_cell.length_a   1.000
_cell.length_b   1.000
_cell.length_c   1.000
_cell.angle_alpha   90.00
_cell.angle_beta   90.00
_cell.angle_gamma   90.00
#
_symmetry.space_group_name_H-M   'P 1'
#
loop_
_entity.id
_entity.type
_entity.pdbx_description
1 polymer ?
#
loop_
_entity_poly.entity_id
_entity_poly.type
_entity_poly.pdbx_seq_one_letter_code
_entity_poly.pdbx_strand_id
1 'polypeptide(L)'
;MSKGLCTEIIERSPPKMIITKKVIKKDHLCVEGEFISPVANYTPNILPKESHVCYWKGFFPLVKDARKVVIHLAGTGDHTYVRRQWGFSDLLLKSNVGSILIENPYYGKRRPQKQFRSSLMNVTDLYIMGAALMTECNCKFDKT
;
A
#
# COMPACT_ATOMS: atom_id res chain seq x y z
N MET A 1 -5.75 -13.50 22.40
CA MET A 1 -5.62 -12.45 21.37
C MET A 1 -4.15 -12.27 21.04
N SER A 2 -3.77 -12.03 19.78
CA SER A 2 -2.35 -11.79 19.42
C SER A 2 -1.87 -10.45 20.03
N LYS A 3 -0.57 -10.32 20.31
CA LYS A 3 -0.01 -9.16 21.04
C LYS A 3 0.15 -7.88 20.19
N GLY A 4 -0.21 -7.89 18.90
CA GLY A 4 -0.07 -6.69 18.05
C GLY A 4 1.36 -6.21 17.79
N LEU A 5 2.37 -7.04 18.06
CA LEU A 5 3.80 -6.67 18.05
C LEU A 5 4.32 -6.15 16.70
N CYS A 6 3.61 -6.40 15.58
CA CYS A 6 3.98 -5.86 14.27
C CYS A 6 3.98 -4.32 14.25
N THR A 7 3.13 -3.68 15.04
CA THR A 7 3.06 -2.21 15.11
C THR A 7 4.28 -1.63 15.82
N GLU A 8 4.76 -2.27 16.89
CA GLU A 8 5.97 -1.85 17.61
C GLU A 8 7.20 -1.81 16.70
N ILE A 9 7.30 -2.76 15.77
CA ILE A 9 8.42 -2.85 14.81
C ILE A 9 8.46 -1.62 13.91
N ILE A 10 7.29 -1.10 13.53
CA ILE A 10 7.16 0.09 12.68
C ILE A 10 7.38 1.35 13.50
N GLU A 11 6.86 1.42 14.72
CA GLU A 11 7.05 2.59 15.59
C GLU A 11 8.51 2.82 15.94
N ARG A 12 9.30 1.74 16.11
CA ARG A 12 10.75 1.84 16.37
C ARG A 12 11.55 2.35 15.18
N SER A 13 11.10 2.07 13.96
CA SER A 13 11.79 2.46 12.73
C SER A 13 10.78 2.78 11.63
N PRO A 14 10.10 3.93 11.74
CA PRO A 14 9.06 4.30 10.77
C PRO A 14 9.70 4.50 9.40
N PRO A 15 9.16 3.88 8.33
CA PRO A 15 9.74 4.06 7.00
C PRO A 15 9.53 5.50 6.53
N LYS A 16 10.56 6.05 5.88
CA LYS A 16 10.49 7.38 5.28
C LYS A 16 9.55 7.33 4.06
N MET A 17 8.47 8.09 4.14
CA MET A 17 7.52 8.26 3.04
C MET A 17 8.08 9.23 1.99
N ILE A 18 8.10 8.83 0.73
CA ILE A 18 8.54 9.67 -0.39
C ILE A 18 7.30 9.95 -1.26
N ILE A 19 6.92 11.23 -1.35
CA ILE A 19 5.87 11.66 -2.28
C ILE A 19 6.52 11.88 -3.64
N THR A 20 6.10 11.09 -4.63
CA THR A 20 6.63 11.17 -6.00
C THR A 20 5.77 12.05 -6.89
N LYS A 21 4.47 12.19 -6.56
CA LYS A 21 3.54 13.05 -7.30
C LYS A 21 2.43 13.56 -6.40
N LYS A 22 2.07 14.84 -6.56
CA LYS A 22 0.95 15.48 -5.86
C LYS A 22 0.15 16.33 -6.85
N VAL A 23 -1.16 16.09 -6.95
CA VAL A 23 -2.05 16.80 -7.87
C VAL A 23 -3.33 17.18 -7.14
N ILE A 24 -3.62 18.46 -7.05
CA ILE A 24 -4.90 18.96 -6.55
C ILE A 24 -5.87 19.01 -7.73
N LYS A 25 -7.00 18.31 -7.60
CA LYS A 25 -8.15 18.42 -8.51
C LYS A 25 -9.23 19.27 -7.86
N LYS A 26 -10.31 19.54 -8.60
CA LYS A 26 -11.41 20.41 -8.16
C LYS A 26 -12.04 20.00 -6.82
N ASP A 27 -12.10 18.70 -6.55
CA ASP A 27 -12.84 18.09 -5.45
C ASP A 27 -11.97 17.24 -4.50
N HIS A 28 -10.79 16.79 -4.94
CA HIS A 28 -9.91 15.93 -4.16
C HIS A 28 -8.42 16.16 -4.47
N LEU A 29 -7.58 15.77 -3.53
CA LEU A 29 -6.13 15.64 -3.64
C LEU A 29 -5.76 14.23 -4.07
N CYS A 30 -4.96 14.11 -5.13
CA CYS A 30 -4.29 12.87 -5.54
C CYS A 30 -2.82 12.92 -5.10
N VAL A 31 -2.36 11.86 -4.45
CA VAL A 31 -0.95 11.68 -4.08
C VAL A 31 -0.47 10.33 -4.59
N GLU A 32 0.72 10.28 -5.16
CA GLU A 32 1.44 9.03 -5.41
C GLU A 32 2.73 9.07 -4.59
N GLY A 33 3.08 7.93 -4.01
CA GLY A 33 4.27 7.84 -3.19
C GLY A 33 4.80 6.44 -3.07
N GLU A 34 5.94 6.36 -2.43
CA GLU A 34 6.66 5.12 -2.19
C GLU A 34 7.42 5.16 -0.88
N PHE A 35 7.70 3.98 -0.32
CA PHE A 35 8.55 3.82 0.85
C PHE A 35 9.16 2.42 0.85
N ILE A 36 10.26 2.24 1.58
CA ILE A 36 10.86 0.91 1.78
C ILE A 36 9.95 0.09 2.70
N SER A 37 9.53 -1.08 2.23
CA SER A 37 8.72 -2.02 3.01
C SER A 37 9.44 -2.38 4.31
N PRO A 38 8.79 -2.31 5.49
CA PRO A 38 9.43 -2.67 6.76
C PRO A 38 10.04 -4.09 6.73
N VAL A 39 9.37 -5.04 6.08
CA VAL A 39 9.87 -6.43 5.92
C VAL A 39 11.18 -6.48 5.13
N ALA A 40 11.43 -5.55 4.20
CA ALA A 40 12.69 -5.46 3.47
C ALA A 40 13.86 -5.06 4.38
N ASN A 41 13.62 -4.26 5.42
CA ASN A 41 14.67 -3.83 6.35
C ASN A 41 15.07 -4.96 7.31
N TYR A 42 14.11 -5.73 7.81
CA TYR A 42 14.37 -6.79 8.79
C TYR A 42 14.73 -8.14 8.15
N THR A 43 14.17 -8.43 6.97
CA THR A 43 14.34 -9.72 6.28
C THR A 43 14.57 -9.55 4.76
N PRO A 44 15.64 -8.83 4.34
CA PRO A 44 15.87 -8.48 2.94
C PRO A 44 16.04 -9.67 1.99
N ASN A 45 16.48 -10.82 2.52
CA ASN A 45 16.73 -12.04 1.75
C ASN A 45 15.47 -12.89 1.53
N ILE A 46 14.36 -12.56 2.22
CA ILE A 46 13.11 -13.31 2.15
C ILE A 46 12.13 -12.63 1.20
N LEU A 47 11.99 -11.32 1.29
CA LEU A 47 11.15 -10.54 0.37
C LEU A 47 11.88 -10.39 -0.98
N PRO A 48 11.24 -10.68 -2.13
CA PRO A 48 11.85 -10.45 -3.43
C PRO A 48 12.27 -8.98 -3.60
N LYS A 49 13.40 -8.75 -4.26
CA LYS A 49 13.97 -7.40 -4.45
C LYS A 49 12.98 -6.43 -5.09
N GLU A 50 12.20 -6.92 -6.05
CA GLU A 50 11.14 -6.16 -6.73
C GLU A 50 10.04 -5.69 -5.77
N SER A 51 9.84 -6.40 -4.66
CA SER A 51 8.87 -6.06 -3.62
C SER A 51 9.44 -5.23 -2.47
N HIS A 52 10.73 -4.86 -2.49
CA HIS A 52 11.34 -4.08 -1.39
C HIS A 52 10.75 -2.67 -1.27
N VAL A 53 10.30 -2.10 -2.38
CA VAL A 53 9.61 -0.81 -2.40
C VAL A 53 8.11 -1.04 -2.40
N CYS A 54 7.41 -0.40 -1.47
CA CYS A 54 5.96 -0.31 -1.44
C CYS A 54 5.51 0.95 -2.19
N TYR A 55 4.70 0.78 -3.22
CA TYR A 55 4.08 1.87 -3.98
C TYR A 55 2.63 2.05 -3.55
N TRP A 56 2.17 3.31 -3.51
CA TRP A 56 0.80 3.61 -3.13
C TRP A 56 0.24 4.84 -3.85
N LYS A 57 -1.09 4.89 -3.94
CA LYS A 57 -1.85 6.06 -4.41
C LYS A 57 -2.87 6.48 -3.36
N GLY A 58 -2.84 7.74 -2.98
CA GLY A 58 -3.80 8.37 -2.08
C GLY A 58 -4.79 9.25 -2.83
N PHE A 59 -6.05 9.16 -2.45
CA PHE A 59 -7.15 10.00 -2.91
C PHE A 59 -7.84 10.57 -1.68
N PHE A 60 -7.74 11.89 -1.48
CA PHE A 60 -8.21 12.54 -0.26
C PHE A 60 -9.16 13.69 -0.60
N PRO A 61 -10.36 13.74 -0.01
CA PRO A 61 -11.23 14.89 -0.21
C PRO A 61 -10.60 16.15 0.40
N LEU A 62 -10.88 17.32 -0.19
CA LEU A 62 -10.30 18.60 0.23
C LEU A 62 -10.95 19.20 1.49
N VAL A 63 -11.97 18.55 2.04
CA VAL A 63 -12.68 19.01 3.24
C VAL A 63 -11.77 18.93 4.47
N LYS A 64 -11.69 20.01 5.24
CA LYS A 64 -10.79 20.13 6.41
C LYS A 64 -10.94 19.00 7.44
N ASP A 65 -12.13 18.41 7.57
CA ASP A 65 -12.46 17.40 8.58
C ASP A 65 -12.54 15.96 8.06
N ALA A 66 -12.04 15.68 6.86
CA ALA A 66 -11.99 14.33 6.32
C ALA A 66 -10.98 13.45 7.09
N ARG A 67 -11.44 12.90 8.22
CA ARG A 67 -10.65 12.08 9.15
C ARG A 67 -10.69 10.58 8.85
N LYS A 68 -11.57 10.13 7.95
CA LYS A 68 -11.72 8.70 7.63
C LYS A 68 -10.95 8.35 6.36
N VAL A 69 -10.13 7.32 6.45
CA VAL A 69 -9.37 6.77 5.33
C VAL A 69 -9.57 5.26 5.30
N VAL A 70 -9.75 4.70 4.11
CA VAL A 70 -9.76 3.26 3.87
C VAL A 70 -8.49 2.87 3.12
N ILE A 71 -7.78 1.86 3.62
CA ILE A 71 -6.65 1.27 2.91
C ILE A 71 -7.17 0.09 2.09
N HIS A 72 -6.92 0.11 0.79
CA HIS A 72 -7.38 -0.90 -0.17
C HIS A 72 -6.22 -1.79 -0.59
N LEU A 73 -6.36 -3.08 -0.33
CA LEU A 73 -5.43 -4.11 -0.80
C LEU A 73 -5.94 -4.72 -2.11
N ALA A 74 -5.01 -5.12 -2.98
CA ALA A 74 -5.37 -5.76 -4.24
C ALA A 74 -5.90 -7.18 -3.99
N GLY A 75 -7.01 -7.52 -4.66
CA GLY A 75 -7.47 -8.90 -4.79
C GLY A 75 -6.69 -9.66 -5.87
N THR A 76 -6.88 -10.98 -5.95
CA THR A 76 -6.23 -11.81 -6.97
C THR A 76 -6.51 -11.30 -8.38
N GLY A 77 -5.45 -11.12 -9.17
CA GLY A 77 -5.54 -10.58 -10.54
C GLY A 77 -5.72 -9.07 -10.66
N ASP A 78 -5.76 -8.31 -9.55
CA ASP A 78 -5.74 -6.84 -9.59
C ASP A 78 -4.31 -6.29 -9.63
N HIS A 79 -3.75 -6.23 -10.84
CA HIS A 79 -2.35 -5.83 -11.07
C HIS A 79 -2.12 -4.32 -11.17
N THR A 80 -3.15 -3.50 -10.98
CA THR A 80 -3.05 -2.04 -11.08
C THR A 80 -3.83 -1.39 -9.94
N TYR A 81 -4.19 -0.12 -10.10
CA TYR A 81 -5.05 0.61 -9.18
C TYR A 81 -6.47 0.82 -9.74
N VAL A 82 -6.68 0.57 -11.04
CA VAL A 82 -7.87 1.06 -11.78
C VAL A 82 -9.17 0.53 -11.20
N ARG A 83 -9.24 -0.79 -10.94
CA ARG A 83 -10.44 -1.43 -10.39
C ARG A 83 -10.77 -0.91 -8.99
N ARG A 84 -9.74 -0.76 -8.15
CA ARG A 84 -9.91 -0.24 -6.78
C ARG A 84 -10.28 1.24 -6.76
N GLN A 85 -9.71 2.01 -7.67
CA GLN A 85 -10.01 3.43 -7.77
C GLN A 85 -11.46 3.65 -8.21
N TRP A 86 -11.82 3.14 -9.39
CA TRP A 86 -13.14 3.33 -9.97
C TRP A 86 -14.25 2.65 -9.16
N GLY A 87 -14.00 1.43 -8.68
CA GLY A 87 -14.99 0.62 -7.98
C GLY A 87 -15.21 1.00 -6.51
N PHE A 88 -14.24 1.65 -5.85
CA PHE A 88 -14.33 1.94 -4.41
C PHE A 88 -13.90 3.37 -4.07
N SER A 89 -12.67 3.77 -4.41
CA SER A 89 -12.11 5.07 -4.02
C SER A 89 -13.00 6.24 -4.47
N ASP A 90 -13.44 6.22 -5.72
CA ASP A 90 -14.25 7.30 -6.30
C ASP A 90 -15.63 7.41 -5.64
N LEU A 91 -16.20 6.30 -5.16
CA LEU A 91 -17.45 6.30 -4.39
C LEU A 91 -17.25 6.79 -2.96
N LEU A 92 -16.14 6.41 -2.32
CA LEU A 92 -15.78 6.85 -0.98
C LEU A 92 -15.48 8.36 -0.94
N LEU A 93 -14.85 8.91 -1.98
CA LEU A 93 -14.61 10.35 -2.11
C LEU A 93 -15.92 11.16 -2.06
N LYS A 94 -16.99 10.69 -2.72
CA LYS A 94 -18.32 11.33 -2.68
C LYS A 94 -18.92 11.36 -1.28
N SER A 95 -18.48 10.46 -0.40
CA SER A 95 -18.88 10.37 1.01
C SER A 95 -17.88 11.03 1.96
N ASN A 96 -16.95 11.85 1.45
CA ASN A 96 -15.87 12.49 2.21
C ASN A 96 -14.96 11.50 2.95
N VAL A 97 -14.76 10.30 2.39
CA VAL A 97 -13.83 9.29 2.89
C VAL A 97 -12.64 9.19 1.95
N GLY A 98 -11.43 9.36 2.50
CA GLY A 98 -10.19 9.18 1.75
C GLY A 98 -9.89 7.71 1.47
N SER A 99 -9.08 7.44 0.46
CA SER A 99 -8.62 6.10 0.13
C SER A 99 -7.11 6.08 -0.09
N ILE A 100 -6.46 5.04 0.39
CA ILE A 100 -5.06 4.72 0.09
C ILE A 100 -5.06 3.36 -0.57
N LEU A 101 -4.55 3.27 -1.79
CA LEU A 101 -4.44 2.02 -2.52
C LEU A 101 -2.96 1.62 -2.50
N ILE A 102 -2.67 0.45 -1.95
CA ILE A 102 -1.31 -0.11 -1.91
C ILE A 102 -1.14 -1.11 -3.05
N GLU A 103 -0.03 -1.09 -3.77
CA GLU A 103 0.31 -2.18 -4.70
C GLU A 103 0.87 -3.36 -3.91
N ASN A 104 0.19 -4.51 -3.94
CA ASN A 104 0.62 -5.69 -3.17
C ASN A 104 2.01 -6.17 -3.61
N PRO A 105 2.80 -6.75 -2.68
CA PRO A 105 3.96 -7.56 -3.06
C PRO A 105 3.56 -8.61 -4.09
N TYR A 106 4.48 -8.96 -5.00
CA TYR A 106 4.24 -9.91 -6.11
C TYR A 106 3.26 -9.45 -7.21
N TYR A 107 2.77 -8.21 -7.19
CA TYR A 107 1.83 -7.68 -8.18
C TYR A 107 2.42 -6.48 -8.92
N GLY A 108 1.96 -6.25 -10.16
CA GLY A 108 2.34 -5.07 -10.95
C GLY A 108 3.85 -4.84 -10.98
N LYS A 109 4.31 -3.68 -10.49
CA LYS A 109 5.75 -3.34 -10.42
C LYS A 109 6.54 -4.19 -9.42
N ARG A 110 5.87 -4.77 -8.44
CA ARG A 110 6.45 -5.57 -7.35
C ARG A 110 6.51 -7.07 -7.67
N ARG A 111 6.12 -7.47 -8.89
CA ARG A 111 6.09 -8.87 -9.35
C ARG A 111 7.49 -9.36 -9.73
N PRO A 112 7.98 -10.49 -9.18
CA PRO A 112 9.22 -11.13 -9.64
C PRO A 112 9.15 -11.52 -11.13
N GLN A 113 10.26 -11.35 -11.84
CA GLN A 113 10.29 -11.50 -13.31
C GLN A 113 9.74 -12.84 -13.80
N LYS A 114 10.11 -13.95 -13.13
CA LYS A 114 9.72 -15.33 -13.49
C LYS A 114 8.28 -15.70 -13.11
N GLN A 115 7.58 -14.87 -12.32
CA GLN A 115 6.25 -15.19 -11.84
C GLN A 115 5.19 -14.99 -12.94
N PHE A 116 4.34 -15.97 -13.21
CA PHE A 116 3.24 -15.80 -14.15
C PHE A 116 2.06 -15.06 -13.50
N ARG A 117 1.81 -13.81 -13.90
CA ARG A 117 0.72 -12.97 -13.37
C ARG A 117 0.70 -12.95 -11.83
N SER A 118 -0.43 -13.29 -11.20
CA SER A 118 -0.63 -13.33 -9.74
C SER A 118 -0.38 -14.72 -9.14
N SER A 119 0.07 -15.69 -9.94
CA SER A 119 0.38 -17.03 -9.46
C SER A 119 1.72 -17.03 -8.75
N LEU A 120 1.69 -17.01 -7.42
CA LEU A 120 2.89 -17.10 -6.58
C LEU A 120 3.69 -18.36 -6.91
N MET A 121 5.02 -18.25 -6.92
CA MET A 121 5.89 -19.37 -7.27
C MET A 121 6.02 -20.39 -6.13
N ASN A 122 5.91 -19.94 -4.87
CA ASN A 122 5.96 -20.79 -3.69
C ASN A 122 4.77 -20.52 -2.77
N VAL A 123 4.33 -21.54 -2.03
CA VAL A 123 3.28 -21.38 -1.01
C VAL A 123 3.73 -20.41 0.09
N THR A 124 5.03 -20.39 0.41
CA THR A 124 5.61 -19.48 1.40
C THR A 124 5.49 -18.01 1.02
N ASP A 125 5.44 -17.69 -0.28
CA ASP A 125 5.28 -16.32 -0.76
C ASP A 125 3.97 -15.69 -0.29
N LEU A 126 2.94 -16.50 -0.01
CA LEU A 126 1.67 -16.02 0.55
C LEU A 126 1.86 -15.44 1.96
N TYR A 127 2.67 -16.08 2.79
CA TYR A 127 3.01 -15.59 4.12
C TYR A 127 3.85 -14.32 4.07
N ILE A 128 4.82 -14.28 3.16
CA ILE A 128 5.69 -13.11 2.98
C ILE A 128 4.89 -11.90 2.48
N MET A 129 4.01 -12.10 1.52
CA MET A 129 3.06 -11.07 1.05
C MET A 129 2.19 -10.57 2.22
N GLY A 130 1.63 -11.48 3.02
CA GLY A 130 0.83 -11.12 4.19
C GLY A 130 1.60 -10.30 5.22
N ALA A 131 2.83 -10.71 5.56
CA ALA A 131 3.70 -10.00 6.49
C ALA A 131 4.01 -8.58 6.00
N ALA A 132 4.37 -8.44 4.73
CA ALA A 132 4.63 -7.14 4.11
C ALA A 132 3.40 -6.25 4.17
N LEU A 133 2.22 -6.73 3.74
CA LEU A 133 0.99 -5.93 3.76
C LEU A 133 0.55 -5.53 5.17
N MET A 134 0.64 -6.43 6.15
CA MET A 134 0.31 -6.11 7.54
C MET A 134 1.19 -4.98 8.08
N THR A 135 2.49 -4.99 7.75
CA THR A 135 3.39 -3.92 8.19
C THR A 135 3.19 -2.63 7.38
N GLU A 136 3.07 -2.71 6.05
CA GLU A 136 2.87 -1.57 5.16
C GLU A 136 1.60 -0.77 5.49
N CYS A 137 0.52 -1.45 5.89
CA CYS A 137 -0.74 -0.79 6.27
C CYS A 137 -0.67 -0.04 7.60
N ASN A 138 0.27 -0.40 8.47
CA ASN A 138 0.48 0.27 9.76
C ASN A 138 1.46 1.46 9.66
N CYS A 139 2.00 1.73 8.47
CA CYS A 139 2.81 2.92 8.22
C CYS A 139 1.96 4.19 8.29
N LYS A 140 2.54 5.29 8.78
CA LYS A 140 1.88 6.60 8.78
C LYS A 140 1.94 7.20 7.38
N PHE A 141 0.79 7.36 6.76
CA PHE A 141 0.64 8.04 5.47
C PHE A 141 0.32 9.52 5.72
N ASP A 142 1.36 10.34 5.76
CA ASP A 142 1.18 11.79 5.92
C ASP A 142 0.82 12.48 4.60
N LYS A 143 -0.09 13.45 4.69
CA LYS A 143 -0.56 14.27 3.55
C LYS A 143 0.35 15.47 3.24
N THR A 144 1.30 15.74 4.14
CA THR A 144 2.15 16.94 4.18
C THR A 144 3.47 16.70 3.49
#